data_AF-A0A672KVI0-F1
#
_entry.id   AF-A0A672KVI0-F1
#
_cell.length_a   1.000
_cell.length_b   1.000
_cell.length_c   1.000
_cell.angle_alpha   90.00
_cell.angle_beta   90.00
_cell.angle_gamma   90.00
#
_symmetry.space_group_name_H-M   'P 1'
#
loop_
_entity.id
_entity.type
_entity.pdbx_description
1 polymer ?
#
loop_
_entity_poly.entity_id
_entity_poly.type
_entity_poly.pdbx_seq_one_letter_code
_entity_poly.pdbx_strand_id
1 'polypeptide(L)' 'INPCSCRYHLVKLLEKFGKVKQFDFLFHKSGPLEGQPRGYCFVNFHTKERSHSRPS' A
#
# COMPACT_ATOMS: atom_id res chain seq x y z
N ILE A 1 12.41 14.61 0.07
CA ILE A 1 12.08 13.29 -0.53
C ILE A 1 11.04 13.54 -1.62
N ASN A 2 11.31 13.17 -2.87
CA ASN A 2 10.48 13.56 -4.01
C ASN A 2 9.22 12.65 -4.05
N PRO A 3 7.98 13.19 -3.95
CA PRO A 3 6.77 12.38 -3.71
C PRO A 3 6.50 11.35 -4.82
N CYS A 4 6.91 11.63 -6.06
CA CYS A 4 6.84 10.66 -7.15
C CYS A 4 7.79 9.48 -6.93
N SER A 5 9.03 9.74 -6.49
CA SER A 5 10.07 8.72 -6.35
C SER A 5 9.76 7.71 -5.22
N CYS A 6 9.12 8.16 -4.14
CA CYS A 6 8.76 7.26 -3.03
C CYS A 6 7.73 6.21 -3.43
N ARG A 7 6.71 6.57 -4.23
CA ARG A 7 5.69 5.61 -4.68
C ARG A 7 6.28 4.48 -5.51
N TYR A 8 7.10 4.81 -6.51
CA TYR A 8 7.73 3.81 -7.37
C TYR A 8 8.67 2.87 -6.60
N HIS A 9 9.48 3.40 -5.68
CA HIS A 9 10.37 2.57 -4.85
C HIS A 9 9.60 1.64 -3.93
N LEU A 10 8.53 2.12 -3.30
CA LEU A 10 7.71 1.31 -2.39
C LEU A 10 7.02 0.17 -3.15
N VAL A 11 6.38 0.46 -4.28
CA VAL A 11 5.72 -0.56 -5.10
C VAL A 11 6.72 -1.61 -5.57
N LYS A 12 7.89 -1.21 -6.07
CA LYS A 12 8.92 -2.13 -6.56
C LYS A 12 9.52 -3.00 -5.45
N LEU A 13 9.57 -2.51 -4.21
CA LEU A 13 9.94 -3.31 -3.04
C LEU A 13 8.84 -4.31 -2.69
N LEU A 14 7.58 -3.88 -2.71
CA LEU A 14 6.41 -4.70 -2.38
C LEU A 14 6.18 -5.81 -3.43
N GLU A 15 6.49 -5.57 -4.70
CA GLU A 15 6.43 -6.59 -5.76
C GLU A 15 7.27 -7.83 -5.45
N LYS A 16 8.35 -7.70 -4.65
CA LYS A 16 9.14 -8.85 -4.19
C LYS A 16 8.36 -9.78 -3.25
N PHE A 17 7.37 -9.25 -2.54
CA PHE A 17 6.55 -10.00 -1.58
C PHE A 17 5.29 -10.59 -2.23
N GLY A 18 4.87 -10.06 -3.38
CA GLY A 18 3.73 -10.57 -4.14
C GLY A 18 3.11 -9.54 -5.07
N LYS A 19 2.09 -9.96 -5.82
CA LYS A 19 1.39 -9.08 -6.77
C LYS A 19 0.49 -8.09 -6.02
N VAL A 20 0.90 -6.83 -5.99
CA VAL A 20 0.12 -5.73 -5.38
C VAL A 20 -1.20 -5.58 -6.16
N LYS A 21 -2.33 -5.61 -5.44
CA LYS A 21 -3.68 -5.38 -5.95
C LYS A 21 -4.07 -3.90 -5.84
N GLN A 22 -3.75 -3.30 -4.71
CA GLN A 22 -4.10 -1.91 -4.42
C GLN A 22 -3.03 -1.29 -3.52
N PHE A 23 -2.76 -0.01 -3.74
CA PHE A 23 -1.73 0.75 -3.03
C PHE A 23 -2.23 2.17 -2.78
N ASP A 24 -2.49 2.49 -1.51
CA ASP A 24 -3.08 3.76 -1.10
C ASP A 24 -2.13 4.52 -0.17
N PHE A 25 -1.70 5.71 -0.63
CA PHE A 25 -1.01 6.68 0.20
C PHE A 25 -2.03 7.55 0.92
N LEU A 26 -1.96 7.62 2.25
CA LEU A 26 -2.81 8.54 2.98
C LEU A 26 -2.21 9.94 3.00
N PHE A 27 -3.04 10.90 2.63
CA PHE A 27 -2.77 12.32 2.79
C PHE A 27 -3.75 12.90 3.81
N HIS A 28 -3.32 13.93 4.51
CA HIS A 28 -4.23 14.69 5.36
C HIS A 28 -5.27 15.38 4.48
N LYS A 29 -6.56 15.07 4.70
CA LYS A 29 -7.67 15.62 3.93
C LYS A 29 -8.08 17.03 4.38
N SER A 30 -7.72 17.43 5.61
CA SER A 30 -8.02 18.74 6.18
C SER A 30 -7.05 19.11 7.30
N GLY A 31 -6.86 20.41 7.56
CA GLY A 31 -6.07 20.94 8.67
C GLY A 31 -4.72 21.55 8.25
N PRO A 32 -3.85 21.98 9.18
CA PRO A 32 -2.60 22.68 8.88
C PRO A 32 -1.57 21.83 8.12
N LEU A 33 -1.77 20.51 8.08
CA LEU A 33 -0.95 19.55 7.34
C LEU A 33 -1.67 19.00 6.09
N GLU A 34 -2.76 19.63 5.66
CA GLU A 34 -3.54 19.23 4.47
C GLU A 34 -2.61 19.04 3.25
N GLY A 35 -2.81 17.93 2.53
CA GLY A 35 -1.95 17.55 1.41
C GLY A 35 -0.60 16.93 1.79
N GLN A 36 -0.18 16.98 3.06
CA GLN A 36 1.02 16.27 3.51
C GLN A 36 0.75 14.77 3.67
N PRO A 37 1.71 13.91 3.29
CA PRO A 37 1.60 12.47 3.49
C PRO A 37 1.54 12.15 4.99
N ARG A 38 0.66 11.23 5.37
CA ARG A 38 0.41 10.85 6.76
C ARG A 38 1.51 9.97 7.37
N GLY A 39 2.52 9.61 6.58
CA GLY A 39 3.65 8.78 7.00
C GLY A 39 3.43 7.27 6.90
N TYR A 40 2.26 6.83 6.44
CA TYR A 40 1.94 5.41 6.25
C TYR A 40 1.08 5.18 5.02
N CYS A 41 1.12 3.96 4.49
CA CYS A 41 0.41 3.52 3.28
C CYS A 41 -0.26 2.18 3.54
N PHE A 42 -1.38 1.93 2.86
CA PHE A 42 -2.01 0.61 2.85
C PHE A 42 -1.71 -0.10 1.54
N VAL A 43 -1.42 -1.40 1.64
CA VAL A 43 -1.10 -2.25 0.50
C VAL A 43 -1.95 -3.51 0.60
N ASN A 44 -2.78 -3.75 -0.40
CA ASN A 44 -3.48 -5.02 -0.55
C ASN A 44 -2.75 -5.85 -1.59
N PHE A 45 -2.38 -7.08 -1.24
CA PHE A 45 -1.82 -8.05 -2.18
C PHE A 45 -2.93 -8.94 -2.75
N HIS A 46 -2.69 -9.52 -3.92
CA HIS A 46 -3.49 -10.64 -4.37
C HIS A 46 -3.23 -11.81 -3.43
N THR A 47 -4.24 -12.18 -2.63
CA THR A 47 -4.25 -13.44 -1.91
C THR A 47 -4.13 -14.55 -2.96
N LYS A 48 -2.99 -15.26 -3.01
CA LYS A 48 -3.04 -16.66 -3.47
C LYS A 48 -3.99 -17.30 -2.48
N GLU A 49 -5.16 -17.69 -2.96
CA GLU A 49 -6.18 -18.41 -2.22
C GLU A 49 -5.49 -19.43 -1.30
N ARG A 50 -5.26 -19.04 -0.04
CA ARG A 50 -5.05 -20.00 1.02
C ARG A 50 -6.47 -20.33 1.40
N SER A 51 -7.06 -21.21 0.58
CA SER A 51 -8.27 -21.92 0.92
C SER A 51 -8.03 -22.51 2.29
N HIS A 52 -8.46 -21.79 3.32
CA HIS A 52 -8.74 -22.37 4.61
C HIS A 52 -9.99 -23.21 4.41
N SER A 53 -9.85 -24.33 3.67
CA SER A 53 -10.75 -25.44 3.80
C SER A 53 -10.56 -25.94 5.22
N ARG A 54 -11.32 -25.36 6.17
CA ARG A 54 -11.77 -26.12 7.32
C ARG A 54 -12.59 -27.26 6.73
N PRO A 55 -12.17 -28.52 6.86
CA PRO A 55 -13.11 -29.60 6.60
C PRO A 55 -14.17 -29.49 7.70
N SER A 56 -15.41 -29.26 7.27
CA SER A 56 -16.62 -29.43 8.08
C SER A 56 -17.43 -30.55 7.46
#